data_AF-A0AAN7KZ92-F1
#
_entry.id   AF-A0AAN7KZ92-F1
#
_cell.length_a   1.000
_cell.length_b   1.000
_cell.length_c   1.000
_cell.angle_alpha   90.00
_cell.angle_beta   90.00
_cell.angle_gamma   90.00
#
_symmetry.space_group_name_H-M   'P 1'
#
loop_
_entity.id
_entity.type
_entity.pdbx_description
1 polymer ?
#
loop_
_entity_poly.entity_id
_entity_poly.type
_entity_poly.pdbx_seq_one_letter_code
_entity_poly.pdbx_strand_id
1 'polypeptide(L)'
;MLIKFNHSSTASDILEEFRVDLQMEALRLSRAYTTAAVVVLLLLVSSQNLGGAYAQRASNAKARYHYYNPMENHWSLHDAGAYCATWYDAKPLSWKQAYGWAAYCGTSGSTGQAACGTCLKVTNVKTGASKTVRIVDQCSHGELSLDTNVFRDLDTDHSGFWLGYLTVNYQTSPPFIHSLTLLLLPSPPAPATGKIETMQQGAGSEMVVTWEDQLNINRFSNLNNRFHDLEDEIKAAKERNENLEDASNELILTDEEVVRFQIGDVFAHVPREEVEDRIELMKEETAKNLEKLEEEKESVLAQMAELKKVLYAKFKDSINLEED
;
A
#
# COMPACT_ATOMS: atom_id res chain seq x y z
N MET A 1 78.74 -28.27 4.37
CA MET A 1 79.31 -27.68 5.61
C MET A 1 78.79 -28.51 6.77
N LEU A 2 79.69 -29.21 7.47
CA LEU A 2 79.38 -30.09 8.61
C LEU A 2 78.75 -29.28 9.76
N ILE A 3 77.54 -29.65 10.20
CA ILE A 3 77.02 -29.21 11.49
C ILE A 3 77.53 -30.20 12.54
N LYS A 4 78.53 -29.77 13.32
CA LYS A 4 79.00 -30.47 14.52
C LYS A 4 77.89 -30.40 15.58
N PHE A 5 77.26 -31.52 15.92
CA PHE A 5 76.47 -31.62 17.13
C PHE A 5 77.43 -31.85 18.31
N ASN A 6 77.57 -30.83 19.15
CA ASN A 6 78.30 -30.92 20.40
C ASN A 6 77.35 -31.46 21.49
N HIS A 7 77.91 -32.33 22.33
CA HIS A 7 77.23 -33.21 23.29
C HIS A 7 76.28 -32.51 24.28
N SER A 8 75.24 -33.26 24.69
CA SER A 8 74.39 -33.09 25.90
C SER A 8 73.00 -32.47 25.73
N SER A 9 72.13 -33.07 24.93
CA SER A 9 70.68 -33.07 25.23
C SER A 9 70.27 -34.51 25.55
N THR A 10 69.64 -34.71 26.70
CA THR A 10 69.13 -36.02 27.09
C THR A 10 67.85 -36.32 26.32
N ALA A 11 67.49 -37.60 26.13
CA ALA A 11 66.24 -37.98 25.47
C ALA A 11 64.98 -37.38 26.15
N SER A 12 65.10 -37.02 27.44
CA SER A 12 64.08 -36.30 28.20
C SER A 12 63.83 -34.89 27.64
N ASP A 13 64.89 -34.18 27.24
CA ASP A 13 64.79 -32.78 26.78
C ASP A 13 64.08 -32.70 25.42
N ILE A 14 64.37 -33.66 24.52
CA ILE A 14 63.70 -33.77 23.22
C ILE A 14 62.22 -34.13 23.39
N LEU A 15 61.90 -35.02 24.34
CA LEU A 15 60.51 -35.42 24.62
C LEU A 15 59.69 -34.30 25.28
N GLU A 16 60.30 -33.44 26.09
CA GLU A 16 59.67 -32.23 26.62
C GLU A 16 59.38 -31.21 25.50
N GLU A 17 60.33 -30.98 24.60
CA GLU A 17 60.16 -30.04 23.47
C GLU A 17 59.04 -30.49 22.51
N PHE A 18 59.01 -31.78 22.15
CA PHE A 18 57.90 -32.37 21.37
C PHE A 18 56.57 -32.31 22.12
N ARG A 19 56.55 -32.46 23.45
CA ARG A 19 55.32 -32.36 24.26
C ARG A 19 54.78 -30.94 24.26
N VAL A 20 55.64 -29.93 24.37
CA VAL A 20 55.25 -28.51 24.34
C VAL A 20 54.70 -28.13 22.96
N ASP A 21 55.33 -28.60 21.87
CA ASP A 21 54.84 -28.34 20.51
C ASP A 21 53.48 -29.01 20.24
N LEU A 22 53.27 -30.26 20.68
CA LEU A 22 51.98 -30.95 20.55
C LEU A 22 50.88 -30.24 21.34
N GLN A 23 51.20 -29.75 22.54
CA GLN A 23 50.25 -28.96 23.35
C GLN A 23 49.95 -27.61 22.72
N MET A 24 50.94 -26.96 22.09
CA MET A 24 50.76 -25.68 21.43
C MET A 24 49.91 -25.82 20.16
N GLU A 25 50.08 -26.88 19.37
CA GLU A 25 49.23 -27.19 18.22
C GLU A 25 47.81 -27.57 18.63
N ALA A 26 47.64 -28.38 19.68
CA ALA A 26 46.31 -28.69 20.22
C ALA A 26 45.56 -27.43 20.73
N LEU A 27 46.28 -26.50 21.38
CA LEU A 27 45.73 -25.22 21.82
C LEU A 27 45.39 -24.31 20.63
N ARG A 28 46.22 -24.30 19.58
CA ARG A 28 45.93 -23.58 18.33
C ARG A 28 44.70 -24.13 17.61
N LEU A 29 44.55 -25.46 17.56
CA LEU A 29 43.39 -26.13 16.96
C LEU A 29 42.10 -25.87 17.76
N SER A 30 42.17 -25.93 19.09
CA SER A 30 41.05 -25.61 19.99
C SER A 30 40.62 -24.14 19.88
N ARG A 31 41.57 -23.21 19.80
CA ARG A 31 41.29 -21.78 19.56
C ARG A 31 40.67 -21.54 18.18
N ALA A 32 41.16 -22.21 17.14
CA ALA A 32 40.59 -22.12 15.80
C ALA A 32 39.13 -22.64 15.77
N TYR A 33 38.86 -23.78 16.41
CA TYR A 33 37.52 -24.38 16.48
C TYR A 33 36.55 -23.51 17.29
N THR A 34 37.00 -22.93 18.41
CA THR A 34 36.19 -21.98 19.20
C THR A 34 35.94 -20.68 18.44
N THR A 35 36.92 -20.12 17.73
CA THR A 35 36.68 -18.93 16.89
C THR A 35 35.71 -19.21 15.74
N ALA A 36 35.82 -20.36 15.08
CA ALA A 36 34.89 -20.73 14.00
C ALA A 36 33.47 -20.95 14.53
N ALA A 37 33.32 -21.64 15.67
CA ALA A 37 32.03 -21.88 16.31
C ALA A 37 31.36 -20.56 16.77
N VAL A 38 32.14 -19.63 17.35
CA VAL A 38 31.63 -18.31 17.77
C VAL A 38 31.24 -17.46 16.57
N VAL A 39 31.99 -17.48 15.47
CA VAL A 39 31.61 -16.77 14.23
C VAL A 39 30.34 -17.35 13.62
N VAL A 40 30.20 -18.68 13.58
CA VAL A 40 28.96 -19.33 13.11
C VAL A 40 27.78 -19.00 14.02
N LEU A 41 27.96 -19.00 15.35
CA LEU A 41 26.91 -18.63 16.30
C LEU A 41 26.53 -17.14 16.16
N LEU A 42 27.50 -16.24 15.97
CA LEU A 42 27.24 -14.82 15.75
C LEU A 42 26.53 -14.56 14.41
N LEU A 43 26.88 -15.30 13.35
CA LEU A 43 26.17 -15.24 12.07
C LEU A 43 24.73 -15.77 12.20
N LEU A 44 24.51 -16.86 12.94
CA LEU A 44 23.18 -17.42 13.20
C LEU A 44 22.33 -16.57 14.17
N VAL A 45 22.94 -15.84 15.10
CA VAL A 45 22.23 -14.90 15.99
C VAL A 45 21.93 -13.59 15.25
N SER A 46 22.79 -13.17 14.32
CA SER A 46 22.51 -12.01 13.45
C SER A 46 21.38 -12.27 12.44
N SER A 47 21.10 -13.53 12.11
CA SER A 47 19.98 -13.89 11.21
C SER A 47 18.62 -14.03 11.92
N GLN A 48 18.57 -13.93 13.25
CA GLN A 48 17.32 -14.01 14.03
C GLN A 48 16.72 -12.64 14.41
N ASN A 49 17.36 -11.54 14.01
CA ASN A 49 16.80 -10.18 14.13
C ASN A 49 16.43 -9.58 12.76
N LEU A 50 15.92 -10.41 11.84
CA LEU A 50 15.04 -9.90 10.79
C LEU A 50 13.61 -10.03 11.31
N GLY A 51 13.10 -8.95 11.90
CA GLY A 51 11.66 -8.75 11.96
C GLY A 51 11.15 -8.87 10.53
N GLY A 52 10.46 -9.97 10.23
CA GLY A 52 9.83 -10.14 8.94
C GLY A 52 8.87 -8.99 8.74
N ALA A 53 9.21 -8.04 7.88
CA ALA A 53 8.23 -7.12 7.33
C ALA A 53 7.20 -8.03 6.67
N TYR A 54 5.99 -8.09 7.22
CA TYR A 54 4.87 -8.79 6.59
C TYR A 54 4.71 -8.19 5.20
N ALA A 55 5.13 -8.94 4.18
CA ALA A 55 5.07 -8.48 2.81
C ALA A 55 3.60 -8.25 2.46
N GLN A 56 3.24 -7.00 2.15
CA GLN A 56 1.94 -6.67 1.63
C GLN A 56 1.64 -7.51 0.40
N ARG A 57 0.50 -8.21 0.38
CA ARG A 57 0.07 -9.02 -0.76
C ARG A 57 -1.43 -9.29 -0.73
N ALA A 58 -2.12 -9.04 -1.84
CA ALA A 58 -3.49 -9.51 -2.02
C ALA A 58 -3.78 -9.87 -3.49
N SER A 59 -4.85 -10.62 -3.67
CA SER A 59 -5.37 -11.00 -4.99
C SER A 59 -6.81 -10.52 -5.13
N ASN A 60 -7.20 -10.11 -6.33
CA ASN A 60 -8.54 -9.56 -6.63
C ASN A 60 -8.93 -8.35 -5.77
N ALA A 61 -7.94 -7.53 -5.40
CA ALA A 61 -8.14 -6.32 -4.64
C ALA A 61 -8.80 -5.22 -5.48
N LYS A 62 -9.69 -4.44 -4.88
CA LYS A 62 -10.27 -3.24 -5.52
C LYS A 62 -9.26 -2.08 -5.40
N ALA A 63 -8.74 -1.62 -6.53
CA ALA A 63 -7.92 -0.43 -6.63
C ALA A 63 -8.71 0.71 -7.27
N ARG A 64 -8.87 1.84 -6.58
CA ARG A 64 -9.45 3.07 -7.14
C ARG A 64 -8.33 4.01 -7.60
N TYR A 65 -8.70 5.15 -8.19
CA TYR A 65 -7.74 6.21 -8.52
C TYR A 65 -7.94 7.44 -7.62
N HIS A 66 -6.84 8.15 -7.40
CA HIS A 66 -6.78 9.41 -6.67
C HIS A 66 -5.84 10.38 -7.40
N TYR A 67 -6.17 11.67 -7.42
CA TYR A 67 -5.39 12.67 -8.14
C TYR A 67 -4.36 13.30 -7.21
N TYR A 68 -3.19 12.68 -7.08
CA TYR A 68 -2.08 13.27 -6.34
C TYR A 68 -1.40 14.41 -7.12
N ASN A 69 -1.56 14.42 -8.45
CA ASN A 69 -0.94 15.37 -9.38
C ASN A 69 0.53 15.67 -9.05
N PRO A 70 1.39 14.64 -8.93
CA PRO A 70 2.73 14.82 -8.38
C PRO A 70 3.59 15.76 -9.24
N MET A 71 3.36 15.87 -10.54
CA MET A 71 4.08 16.84 -11.38
C MET A 71 3.69 18.29 -11.08
N GLU A 72 2.40 18.56 -10.85
CA GLU A 72 1.88 19.90 -10.57
C GLU A 72 2.27 20.37 -9.16
N ASN A 73 2.30 19.44 -8.21
CA ASN A 73 2.71 19.67 -6.84
C ASN A 73 4.23 19.61 -6.64
N HIS A 74 5.04 19.72 -7.71
CA HIS A 74 6.51 19.69 -7.66
C HIS A 74 7.07 18.44 -6.93
N TRP A 75 6.33 17.34 -6.98
CA TRP A 75 6.57 16.10 -6.26
C TRP A 75 6.60 16.26 -4.73
N SER A 76 5.97 17.30 -4.18
CA SER A 76 5.80 17.49 -2.75
C SER A 76 4.71 16.56 -2.23
N LEU A 77 5.06 15.66 -1.30
CA LEU A 77 4.08 14.82 -0.62
C LEU A 77 3.22 15.66 0.31
N HIS A 78 3.79 16.72 0.88
CA HIS A 78 3.06 17.66 1.73
C HIS A 78 1.98 18.39 0.92
N ASP A 79 2.33 18.94 -0.25
CA ASP A 79 1.36 19.71 -1.05
C ASP A 79 0.29 18.81 -1.67
N ALA A 80 0.62 17.53 -1.88
CA ALA A 80 -0.34 16.52 -2.27
C ALA A 80 -1.22 16.01 -1.11
N GLY A 81 -1.06 16.53 0.11
CA GLY A 81 -1.83 16.14 1.29
C GLY A 81 -1.59 14.71 1.77
N ALA A 82 -0.48 14.10 1.38
CA ALA A 82 -0.23 12.68 1.60
C ALA A 82 0.20 12.39 3.04
N TYR A 83 -0.41 11.38 3.68
CA TYR A 83 -0.13 11.01 5.08
C TYR A 83 1.36 10.77 5.37
N CYS A 84 2.12 10.21 4.42
CA CYS A 84 3.53 9.90 4.63
C CYS A 84 4.46 11.13 4.52
N ALA A 85 3.94 12.33 4.23
CA ALA A 85 4.71 13.56 4.05
C ALA A 85 5.63 13.84 5.25
N THR A 86 5.13 13.62 6.47
CA THR A 86 5.86 13.81 7.74
C THR A 86 7.25 13.16 7.76
N TRP A 87 7.42 12.02 7.10
CA TRP A 87 8.67 11.24 7.13
C TRP A 87 9.41 11.20 5.80
N TYR A 88 8.71 11.42 4.68
CA TYR A 88 9.24 11.17 3.35
C TYR A 88 9.28 12.40 2.44
N ASP A 89 8.76 13.56 2.85
CA ASP A 89 8.77 14.73 1.98
C ASP A 89 10.18 15.32 1.74
N ALA A 90 11.11 15.15 2.69
CA ALA A 90 12.51 15.58 2.50
C ALA A 90 13.34 14.64 1.59
N LYS A 91 12.74 13.58 1.03
CA LYS A 91 13.45 12.66 0.12
C LYS A 91 13.82 13.37 -1.20
N PRO A 92 14.95 12.98 -1.85
CA PRO A 92 15.36 13.61 -3.09
C PRO A 92 14.33 13.38 -4.21
N LEU A 93 14.27 14.31 -5.16
CA LEU A 93 13.33 14.24 -6.28
C LEU A 93 13.40 12.91 -7.04
N SER A 94 14.62 12.38 -7.24
CA SER A 94 14.83 11.06 -7.87
C SER A 94 14.14 9.91 -7.13
N TRP A 95 14.07 9.96 -5.80
CA TRP A 95 13.35 8.97 -4.99
C TRP A 95 11.84 9.11 -5.13
N LYS A 96 11.34 10.35 -5.16
CA LYS A 96 9.91 10.66 -5.30
C LYS A 96 9.37 10.30 -6.69
N GLN A 97 10.21 10.44 -7.72
CA GLN A 97 9.92 10.15 -9.13
C GLN A 97 10.17 8.70 -9.54
N ALA A 98 10.84 7.89 -8.70
CA ALA A 98 11.25 6.53 -9.07
C ALA A 98 10.05 5.61 -9.39
N TYR A 99 8.92 5.83 -8.73
CA TYR A 99 7.71 5.02 -8.88
C TYR A 99 6.47 5.91 -8.82
N GLY A 100 5.36 5.42 -9.37
CA GLY A 100 4.06 6.08 -9.22
C GLY A 100 3.57 6.03 -7.78
N TRP A 101 2.68 6.94 -7.41
CA TRP A 101 2.19 7.07 -6.03
C TRP A 101 0.93 6.26 -5.80
N ALA A 102 0.73 5.82 -4.56
CA ALA A 102 -0.48 5.14 -4.13
C ALA A 102 -0.76 5.39 -2.62
N ALA A 103 -2.04 5.39 -2.27
CA ALA A 103 -2.54 5.17 -0.92
C ALA A 103 -2.76 3.69 -0.67
N TYR A 104 -2.53 3.23 0.56
CA TYR A 104 -2.75 1.85 0.95
C TYR A 104 -3.59 1.74 2.23
N CYS A 105 -4.61 0.90 2.16
CA CYS A 105 -5.50 0.58 3.28
C CYS A 105 -5.96 -0.89 3.27
N GLY A 106 -5.29 -1.74 2.48
CA GLY A 106 -5.53 -3.17 2.49
C GLY A 106 -5.22 -3.81 3.84
N THR A 107 -5.88 -4.93 4.11
CA THR A 107 -5.70 -5.71 5.36
C THR A 107 -4.47 -6.60 5.35
N SER A 108 -3.90 -6.84 4.17
CA SER A 108 -2.77 -7.76 3.97
C SER A 108 -1.43 -7.05 4.02
N GLY A 109 -0.89 -6.84 5.22
CA GLY A 109 0.47 -6.32 5.46
C GLY A 109 0.49 -5.15 6.45
N SER A 110 1.61 -4.44 6.57
CA SER A 110 1.69 -3.28 7.48
C SER A 110 0.94 -2.08 6.91
N THR A 111 0.14 -1.41 7.75
CA THR A 111 -0.64 -0.19 7.46
C THR A 111 -0.06 1.04 8.19
N GLY A 112 -0.61 2.23 7.92
CA GLY A 112 -0.18 3.49 8.55
C GLY A 112 1.28 3.83 8.29
N GLN A 113 1.98 4.36 9.30
CA GLN A 113 3.38 4.78 9.19
C GLN A 113 4.31 3.64 8.71
N ALA A 114 4.03 2.40 9.10
CA ALA A 114 4.86 1.24 8.72
C ALA A 114 4.72 0.89 7.22
N ALA A 115 3.62 1.27 6.57
CA ALA A 115 3.43 1.10 5.13
C ALA A 115 4.21 2.13 4.30
N CYS A 116 4.40 3.33 4.85
CA CYS A 116 4.97 4.47 4.14
C CYS A 116 6.32 4.17 3.49
N GLY A 117 6.44 4.47 2.20
CA GLY A 117 7.65 4.28 1.41
C GLY A 117 7.82 2.89 0.82
N THR A 118 7.01 1.91 1.23
CA THR A 118 7.01 0.55 0.68
C THR A 118 6.59 0.55 -0.79
N CYS A 119 7.22 -0.30 -1.61
CA CYS A 119 6.87 -0.45 -3.02
C CYS A 119 5.99 -1.67 -3.24
N LEU A 120 4.96 -1.53 -4.06
CA LEU A 120 4.08 -2.62 -4.48
C LEU A 120 4.18 -2.82 -5.99
N LYS A 121 4.32 -4.08 -6.44
CA LYS A 121 4.08 -4.46 -7.83
C LYS A 121 2.58 -4.74 -7.98
N VAL A 122 1.88 -3.89 -8.70
CA VAL A 122 0.44 -3.96 -8.94
C VAL A 122 0.21 -4.52 -10.35
N THR A 123 -0.76 -5.41 -10.51
CA THR A 123 -1.10 -6.05 -11.78
C THR A 123 -2.61 -6.03 -11.97
N ASN A 124 -3.08 -5.45 -13.08
CA ASN A 124 -4.47 -5.52 -13.49
C ASN A 124 -4.84 -6.97 -13.81
N VAL A 125 -5.84 -7.52 -13.11
CA VAL A 125 -6.27 -8.92 -13.28
C VAL A 125 -6.83 -9.18 -14.68
N LYS A 126 -7.51 -8.19 -15.26
CA LYS A 126 -8.19 -8.31 -16.55
C LYS A 126 -7.22 -8.25 -17.73
N THR A 127 -6.32 -7.26 -17.74
CA THR A 127 -5.43 -6.98 -18.87
C THR A 127 -4.02 -7.53 -18.71
N GLY A 128 -3.61 -7.87 -17.48
CA GLY A 128 -2.25 -8.28 -17.15
C GLY A 128 -1.24 -7.13 -17.12
N ALA A 129 -1.66 -5.89 -17.36
CA ALA A 129 -0.80 -4.71 -17.24
C ALA A 129 -0.25 -4.59 -15.81
N SER A 130 1.03 -4.27 -15.66
CA SER A 130 1.67 -4.21 -14.35
C SER A 130 2.57 -2.99 -14.19
N LYS A 131 2.56 -2.41 -12.98
CA LYS A 131 3.34 -1.22 -12.63
C LYS A 131 3.78 -1.30 -11.18
N THR A 132 4.95 -0.75 -10.89
CA THR A 132 5.43 -0.61 -9.51
C THR A 132 5.05 0.76 -8.98
N VAL A 133 4.46 0.78 -7.79
CA VAL A 133 4.03 2.00 -7.08
C VAL A 133 4.70 2.07 -5.72
N ARG A 134 4.73 3.28 -5.15
CA ARG A 134 5.16 3.53 -3.79
C ARG A 134 3.98 4.01 -2.96
N ILE A 135 3.83 3.42 -1.77
CA ILE A 135 2.87 3.87 -0.78
C ILE A 135 3.34 5.21 -0.21
N VAL A 136 2.58 6.27 -0.48
CA VAL A 136 2.83 7.62 0.03
C VAL A 136 1.70 8.12 0.94
N ASP A 137 0.63 7.35 1.06
CA ASP A 137 -0.57 7.78 1.75
C ASP A 137 -1.37 6.59 2.31
N GLN A 138 -2.40 6.89 3.10
CA GLN A 138 -3.39 5.93 3.61
C GLN A 138 -4.76 6.22 3.00
N CYS A 139 -5.60 5.19 2.86
CA CYS A 139 -6.99 5.35 2.42
C CYS A 139 -7.98 4.85 3.47
N SER A 140 -9.26 5.22 3.33
CA SER A 140 -10.33 4.82 4.25
C SER A 140 -11.21 3.69 3.71
N HIS A 141 -11.26 3.52 2.38
CA HIS A 141 -12.10 2.53 1.69
C HIS A 141 -11.38 1.95 0.46
N GLY A 142 -11.68 0.68 0.14
CA GLY A 142 -10.92 -0.11 -0.84
C GLY A 142 -9.66 -0.75 -0.26
N GLU A 143 -8.79 -1.31 -1.10
CA GLU A 143 -7.48 -1.83 -0.64
C GLU A 143 -6.32 -0.92 -1.07
N LEU A 144 -6.47 -0.27 -2.23
CA LEU A 144 -5.43 0.53 -2.85
C LEU A 144 -6.06 1.71 -3.58
N SER A 145 -5.43 2.88 -3.49
CA SER A 145 -5.80 4.04 -4.29
C SER A 145 -4.58 4.51 -5.08
N LEU A 146 -4.65 4.46 -6.41
CA LEU A 146 -3.52 4.72 -7.30
C LEU A 146 -3.53 6.15 -7.79
N ASP A 147 -2.37 6.79 -7.94
CA ASP A 147 -2.32 8.05 -8.69
C ASP A 147 -2.94 7.86 -10.09
N THR A 148 -3.71 8.83 -10.57
CA THR A 148 -4.46 8.72 -11.84
C THR A 148 -3.56 8.32 -13.01
N ASN A 149 -2.30 8.78 -13.04
CA ASN A 149 -1.33 8.37 -14.08
C ASN A 149 -0.95 6.90 -13.99
N VAL A 150 -0.86 6.34 -12.78
CA VAL A 150 -0.62 4.91 -12.58
C VAL A 150 -1.84 4.10 -12.98
N PHE A 151 -3.02 4.55 -12.55
CA PHE A 151 -4.27 3.88 -12.85
C PHE A 151 -4.49 3.79 -14.36
N ARG A 152 -4.33 4.89 -15.09
CA ARG A 152 -4.42 4.93 -16.56
C ARG A 152 -3.43 3.99 -17.25
N ASP A 153 -2.21 3.90 -16.74
CA ASP A 153 -1.20 3.00 -17.30
C ASP A 153 -1.53 1.51 -17.08
N LEU A 154 -2.32 1.19 -16.05
CA LEU A 154 -2.83 -0.16 -15.77
C LEU A 154 -4.17 -0.44 -16.47
N ASP A 155 -4.98 0.57 -16.72
CA ASP A 155 -6.29 0.51 -17.37
C ASP A 155 -6.17 0.54 -18.90
N THR A 156 -5.43 -0.43 -19.45
CA THR A 156 -5.11 -0.49 -20.89
C THR A 156 -6.31 -0.77 -21.79
N ASP A 157 -7.42 -1.23 -21.23
CA ASP A 157 -8.68 -1.45 -21.95
C ASP A 157 -9.73 -0.37 -21.65
N HIS A 158 -9.35 0.66 -20.88
CA HIS A 158 -10.16 1.81 -20.46
C HIS A 158 -11.42 1.47 -19.65
N SER A 159 -11.60 0.21 -19.25
CA SER A 159 -12.82 -0.22 -18.56
C SER A 159 -12.85 0.16 -17.09
N GLY A 160 -11.68 0.23 -16.45
CA GLY A 160 -11.55 0.60 -15.04
C GLY A 160 -11.95 2.04 -14.77
N PHE A 161 -11.66 2.94 -15.71
CA PHE A 161 -12.04 4.35 -15.59
C PHE A 161 -13.56 4.51 -15.56
N TRP A 162 -14.28 3.79 -16.42
CA TRP A 162 -15.75 3.77 -16.44
C TRP A 162 -16.34 3.12 -15.19
N LEU A 163 -15.73 2.04 -14.70
CA LEU A 163 -16.19 1.32 -13.51
C LEU A 163 -15.83 2.03 -12.19
N GLY A 164 -14.98 3.05 -12.22
CA GLY A 164 -14.44 3.72 -11.04
C GLY A 164 -13.38 2.93 -10.27
N TYR A 165 -13.02 1.71 -10.71
CA TYR A 165 -11.99 0.88 -10.08
C TYR A 165 -11.39 -0.16 -11.02
N LEU A 166 -10.22 -0.67 -10.66
CA LEU A 166 -9.58 -1.85 -11.23
C LEU A 166 -9.58 -3.00 -10.22
N THR A 167 -9.77 -4.22 -10.70
CA THR A 167 -9.44 -5.43 -9.94
C THR A 167 -7.97 -5.76 -10.14
N VAL A 168 -7.18 -5.74 -9.08
CA VAL A 168 -5.72 -5.89 -9.14
C VAL A 168 -5.19 -6.99 -8.21
N ASN A 169 -4.08 -7.58 -8.60
CA ASN A 169 -3.21 -8.33 -7.70
C ASN A 169 -2.03 -7.44 -7.32
N TYR A 170 -1.65 -7.41 -6.05
CA TYR A 170 -0.44 -6.71 -5.63
C TYR A 170 0.42 -7.55 -4.70
N GLN A 171 1.72 -7.28 -4.74
CA GLN A 171 2.68 -7.85 -3.81
C GLN A 171 3.80 -6.84 -3.54
N THR A 172 4.40 -6.92 -2.37
CA THR A 172 5.57 -6.11 -2.03
C THR A 172 6.66 -6.37 -3.05
N SER A 173 7.10 -5.29 -3.69
CA SER A 173 8.28 -5.32 -4.53
C SER A 173 9.48 -5.26 -3.59
N PRO A 174 10.44 -6.21 -3.65
CA PRO A 174 11.63 -6.13 -2.82
C PRO A 174 12.31 -4.79 -3.05
N PRO A 175 12.90 -4.15 -2.02
CA PRO A 175 13.75 -3.01 -2.25
C PRO A 175 14.83 -3.49 -3.21
N PHE A 176 14.87 -2.94 -4.42
CA PHE A 176 16.04 -3.09 -5.27
C PHE A 176 17.19 -2.47 -4.48
N ILE A 177 17.90 -3.30 -3.71
CA ILE A 177 19.28 -3.04 -3.37
C ILE A 177 19.90 -2.77 -4.73
N HIS A 178 20.46 -1.58 -4.92
CA HIS A 178 21.40 -1.33 -6.01
C HIS A 178 22.58 -2.29 -5.79
N SER A 179 22.37 -3.56 -6.10
CA SER A 179 23.43 -4.53 -6.28
C SER A 179 24.24 -4.00 -7.44
N LEU A 180 25.55 -3.95 -7.25
CA LEU A 180 26.56 -3.29 -8.08
C LEU A 180 26.74 -3.97 -9.46
N THR A 181 25.64 -4.42 -10.06
CA THR A 181 25.53 -5.15 -11.32
C THR A 181 24.64 -4.39 -12.29
N LEU A 182 24.78 -3.06 -12.37
CA LEU A 182 24.12 -2.24 -13.38
C LEU A 182 25.18 -1.48 -14.20
N LEU A 183 25.82 -2.20 -15.12
CA LEU A 183 26.58 -1.60 -16.22
C LEU A 183 26.06 -2.01 -17.60
N LEU A 184 24.95 -2.76 -17.69
CA LEU A 184 24.45 -3.26 -18.99
C LEU A 184 22.92 -3.27 -19.16
N LEU A 185 22.16 -2.52 -18.36
CA LEU A 185 20.77 -2.21 -18.74
C LEU A 185 20.71 -0.76 -19.23
N PRO A 186 20.15 -0.51 -20.43
CA PRO A 186 19.98 0.84 -20.92
C PRO A 186 19.11 1.60 -19.94
N SER A 187 19.58 2.79 -19.56
CA SER A 187 18.83 3.77 -18.77
C SER A 187 17.39 3.83 -19.28
N PRO A 188 16.37 3.84 -18.39
CA PRO A 188 15.02 4.15 -18.84
C PRO A 188 15.07 5.47 -19.62
N PRO A 189 14.44 5.55 -20.81
CA PRO A 189 14.52 6.74 -21.62
C PRO A 189 14.02 7.91 -20.76
N ALA A 190 14.83 8.97 -20.71
CA ALA A 190 14.41 10.24 -20.15
C ALA A 190 13.03 10.60 -20.74
N PRO A 191 12.12 11.21 -19.95
CA PRO A 191 10.82 11.60 -20.47
C PRO A 191 11.06 12.47 -21.70
N ALA A 192 10.58 11.99 -22.85
CA ALA A 192 10.63 12.74 -24.07
C ALA A 192 9.94 14.08 -23.80
N THR A 193 10.69 15.17 -23.94
CA THR A 193 10.11 16.48 -24.21
C THR A 193 9.49 16.42 -25.61
N GLY A 194 8.37 15.70 -25.71
CA GLY A 194 7.54 15.63 -26.89
C GLY A 194 6.72 16.90 -26.95
N LYS A 195 6.92 17.66 -28.02
CA LYS A 195 5.95 18.66 -28.47
C LYS A 195 4.58 18.01 -28.50
N ILE A 196 3.58 18.73 -28.03
CA ILE A 196 2.16 18.40 -28.20
C ILE A 196 1.93 18.32 -29.72
N GLU A 197 1.96 17.12 -30.28
CA GLU A 197 1.47 16.84 -31.62
C GLU A 197 -0.01 16.47 -31.48
N THR A 198 -0.84 17.40 -31.92
CA THR A 198 -2.29 17.26 -32.08
C THR A 198 -2.61 16.04 -32.93
N MET A 199 -3.28 15.05 -32.34
CA MET A 199 -3.93 13.98 -33.09
C MET A 199 -5.16 14.58 -33.78
N GLN A 200 -5.04 14.81 -35.09
CA GLN A 200 -6.13 15.31 -35.91
C GLN A 200 -6.75 14.13 -36.69
N GLN A 201 -8.01 13.81 -36.39
CA GLN A 201 -8.96 13.28 -37.36
C GLN A 201 -10.40 13.42 -36.86
N GLY A 202 -11.20 14.22 -37.59
CA GLY A 202 -12.64 14.40 -37.38
C GLY A 202 -13.03 15.86 -37.54
N ALA A 203 -13.65 16.21 -38.67
CA ALA A 203 -14.11 17.56 -38.96
C ALA A 203 -15.26 17.98 -38.02
N GLY A 204 -14.88 18.63 -36.93
CA GLY A 204 -15.72 19.42 -36.02
C GLY A 204 -14.78 20.47 -35.41
N SER A 205 -15.28 21.68 -35.12
CA SER A 205 -14.47 22.79 -34.60
C SER A 205 -13.49 22.31 -33.52
N GLU A 206 -12.19 22.39 -33.79
CA GLU A 206 -11.14 21.95 -32.87
C GLU A 206 -11.25 22.74 -31.56
N MET A 207 -11.87 22.11 -30.56
CA MET A 207 -12.13 22.74 -29.29
C MET A 207 -10.84 22.75 -28.49
N VAL A 208 -10.29 23.95 -28.28
CA VAL A 208 -9.07 24.13 -27.50
C VAL A 208 -9.36 23.82 -26.04
N VAL A 209 -8.80 22.72 -25.54
CA VAL A 209 -8.86 22.31 -24.13
C VAL A 209 -7.90 23.17 -23.31
N THR A 210 -8.42 23.90 -22.32
CA THR A 210 -7.62 24.74 -21.42
C THR A 210 -7.25 23.99 -20.14
N TRP A 211 -6.27 24.50 -19.39
CA TRP A 211 -5.89 23.91 -18.09
C TRP A 211 -7.04 23.90 -17.09
N GLU A 212 -7.86 24.97 -17.06
CA GLU A 212 -9.03 25.06 -16.20
C GLU A 212 -10.09 23.98 -16.53
N ASP A 213 -10.20 23.61 -17.81
CA ASP A 213 -11.09 22.53 -18.22
C ASP A 213 -10.60 21.18 -17.72
N GLN A 214 -9.29 20.93 -17.84
CA GLN A 214 -8.69 19.71 -17.34
C GLN A 214 -8.86 19.61 -15.82
N LEU A 215 -8.75 20.73 -15.09
CA LEU A 215 -9.03 20.80 -13.66
C LEU A 215 -10.49 20.46 -13.34
N ASN A 216 -11.45 21.01 -14.10
CA ASN A 216 -12.87 20.73 -13.91
C ASN A 216 -13.22 19.27 -14.21
N ILE A 217 -12.60 18.68 -15.26
CA ILE A 217 -12.72 17.25 -15.59
C ILE A 217 -12.18 16.40 -14.43
N ASN A 218 -10.99 16.74 -13.92
CA ASN A 218 -10.39 16.01 -12.79
C ASN A 218 -11.24 16.13 -11.52
N ARG A 219 -11.80 17.32 -11.26
CA ARG A 219 -12.70 17.54 -10.12
C ARG A 219 -13.98 16.73 -10.24
N PHE A 220 -14.57 16.66 -11.43
CA PHE A 220 -15.76 15.82 -11.68
C PHE A 220 -15.45 14.34 -11.43
N SER A 221 -14.33 13.83 -11.95
CA SER A 221 -13.90 12.45 -11.74
C SER A 221 -13.70 12.11 -10.25
N ASN A 222 -13.10 13.03 -9.49
CA ASN A 222 -12.94 12.89 -8.03
C ASN A 222 -14.29 12.82 -7.30
N LEU A 223 -15.21 13.71 -7.64
CA LEU A 223 -16.54 13.71 -7.04
C LEU A 223 -17.32 12.44 -7.40
N ASN A 224 -17.19 11.94 -8.63
CA ASN A 224 -17.81 10.70 -9.06
C ASN A 224 -17.27 9.48 -8.28
N ASN A 225 -15.96 9.42 -8.04
CA ASN A 225 -15.38 8.38 -7.19
C ASN A 225 -15.91 8.47 -5.77
N ARG A 226 -15.95 9.68 -5.18
CA ARG A 226 -16.48 9.88 -3.84
C ARG A 226 -17.96 9.51 -3.76
N PHE A 227 -18.74 9.79 -4.80
CA PHE A 227 -20.12 9.36 -4.90
C PHE A 227 -20.26 7.84 -4.78
N HIS A 228 -19.52 7.06 -5.57
CA HIS A 228 -19.56 5.60 -5.47
C HIS A 228 -19.01 5.06 -4.14
N ASP A 229 -18.00 5.71 -3.55
CA ASP A 229 -17.56 5.40 -2.19
C ASP A 229 -18.71 5.59 -1.19
N LEU A 230 -19.40 6.72 -1.25
CA LEU A 230 -20.54 7.00 -0.39
C LEU A 230 -21.70 6.02 -0.61
N GLU A 231 -21.96 5.59 -1.84
CA GLU A 231 -22.98 4.55 -2.11
C GLU A 231 -22.62 3.20 -1.47
N ASP A 232 -21.35 2.78 -1.59
CA ASP A 232 -20.85 1.58 -0.94
C ASP A 232 -20.96 1.70 0.61
N GLU A 233 -20.57 2.86 1.17
CA GLU A 233 -20.62 3.16 2.61
C GLU A 233 -22.07 3.16 3.15
N ILE A 234 -23.00 3.81 2.46
CA ILE A 234 -24.43 3.86 2.79
C ILE A 234 -25.04 2.45 2.75
N LYS A 235 -24.72 1.67 1.71
CA LYS A 235 -25.20 0.29 1.59
C LYS A 235 -24.73 -0.57 2.76
N ALA A 236 -23.44 -0.48 3.12
CA ALA A 236 -22.90 -1.21 4.26
C ALA A 236 -23.48 -0.74 5.61
N ALA A 237 -23.78 0.56 5.75
CA ALA A 237 -24.43 1.09 6.93
C ALA A 237 -25.89 0.61 7.07
N LYS A 238 -26.64 0.54 5.96
CA LYS A 238 -28.00 -0.02 5.92
C LYS A 238 -28.02 -1.49 6.30
N GLU A 239 -27.14 -2.29 5.71
CA GLU A 239 -26.99 -3.71 6.05
C GLU A 239 -26.61 -3.90 7.53
N ARG A 240 -25.74 -3.06 8.09
CA ARG A 240 -25.41 -3.10 9.53
C ARG A 240 -26.64 -2.80 10.40
N ASN A 241 -27.47 -1.84 10.00
CA ASN A 241 -28.67 -1.49 10.75
C ASN A 241 -29.72 -2.62 10.71
N GLU A 242 -29.93 -3.22 9.54
CA GLU A 242 -30.80 -4.41 9.38
C GLU A 242 -30.32 -5.56 10.27
N ASN A 243 -29.02 -5.86 10.27
CA ASN A 243 -28.44 -6.90 11.13
C ASN A 243 -28.63 -6.62 12.63
N LEU A 244 -28.57 -5.35 13.06
CA LEU A 244 -28.82 -4.96 14.45
C LEU A 244 -30.31 -5.07 14.82
N GLU A 245 -31.22 -4.73 13.90
CA GLU A 245 -32.65 -4.92 14.08
C GLU A 245 -33.02 -6.41 14.19
N ASP A 246 -32.45 -7.25 13.33
CA ASP A 246 -32.63 -8.70 13.40
C ASP A 246 -32.09 -9.27 14.72
N ALA A 247 -30.89 -8.85 15.14
CA ALA A 247 -30.33 -9.25 16.43
C ALA A 247 -31.20 -8.81 17.62
N SER A 248 -31.78 -7.60 17.56
CA SER A 248 -32.72 -7.10 18.56
C SER A 248 -33.99 -7.94 18.62
N ASN A 249 -34.53 -8.32 17.46
CA ASN A 249 -35.74 -9.15 17.38
C ASN A 249 -35.51 -10.55 17.94
N GLU A 250 -34.37 -11.16 17.63
CA GLU A 250 -33.98 -12.48 18.18
C GLU A 250 -33.74 -12.42 19.69
N LEU A 251 -33.18 -11.31 20.20
CA LEU A 251 -32.96 -11.13 21.64
C LEU A 251 -34.27 -11.09 22.44
N ILE A 252 -35.34 -10.57 21.84
CA ILE A 252 -36.68 -10.53 22.44
C ILE A 252 -37.28 -11.95 22.55
N LEU A 253 -36.90 -12.85 21.66
CA LEU A 253 -37.42 -14.22 21.60
C LEU A 253 -36.71 -15.18 22.57
N THR A 254 -35.58 -14.78 23.17
CA THR A 254 -34.86 -15.63 24.13
C THR A 254 -35.35 -15.44 25.57
N ASP A 255 -35.54 -16.57 26.25
CA ASP A 255 -35.86 -16.64 27.69
C ASP A 255 -34.59 -16.57 28.58
N GLU A 256 -33.39 -16.47 27.99
CA GLU A 256 -32.13 -16.41 28.73
C GLU A 256 -31.89 -15.00 29.34
N GLU A 257 -31.66 -14.93 30.65
CA GLU A 257 -31.33 -13.66 31.34
C GLU A 257 -29.90 -13.18 31.06
N VAL A 258 -29.02 -14.09 30.64
CA VAL A 258 -27.60 -13.81 30.34
C VAL A 258 -27.29 -14.38 28.98
N VAL A 259 -26.83 -13.52 28.07
CA VAL A 259 -26.54 -13.87 26.68
C VAL A 259 -25.04 -13.78 26.40
N ARG A 260 -24.58 -14.51 25.38
CA ARG A 260 -23.19 -14.46 24.93
C ARG A 260 -23.01 -13.34 23.91
N PHE A 261 -22.32 -12.28 24.31
CA PHE A 261 -22.02 -11.12 23.48
C PHE A 261 -20.59 -11.19 22.94
N GLN A 262 -20.40 -11.00 21.64
CA GLN A 262 -19.09 -11.04 21.00
C GLN A 262 -18.41 -9.66 21.06
N ILE A 263 -17.16 -9.61 21.53
CA ILE A 263 -16.31 -8.43 21.56
C ILE A 263 -14.99 -8.80 20.87
N GLY A 264 -14.80 -8.34 19.63
CA GLY A 264 -13.70 -8.79 18.78
C GLY A 264 -13.80 -10.31 18.54
N ASP A 265 -12.82 -11.06 19.05
CA ASP A 265 -12.72 -12.52 18.86
C ASP A 265 -13.18 -13.34 20.08
N VAL A 266 -13.70 -12.70 21.13
CA VAL A 266 -14.07 -13.37 22.41
C VAL A 266 -15.54 -13.17 22.72
N PHE A 267 -16.18 -14.20 23.30
CA PHE A 267 -17.55 -14.13 23.82
C PHE A 267 -17.55 -13.87 25.33
N ALA A 268 -18.24 -12.83 25.75
CA ALA A 268 -18.51 -12.52 27.16
C ALA A 268 -19.96 -12.86 27.51
N HIS A 269 -20.20 -13.30 28.74
CA HIS A 269 -21.56 -13.46 29.26
C HIS A 269 -22.02 -12.11 29.79
N VAL A 270 -23.07 -11.55 29.20
CA VAL A 270 -23.57 -10.21 29.49
C VAL A 270 -25.07 -10.30 29.82
N PRO A 271 -25.58 -9.59 30.83
CA PRO A 271 -27.01 -9.54 31.11
C PRO A 271 -27.80 -9.05 29.89
N ARG A 272 -28.99 -9.61 29.68
CA ARG A 272 -29.83 -9.28 28.51
C ARG A 272 -30.13 -7.78 28.39
N GLU A 273 -30.52 -7.15 29.50
CA GLU A 273 -30.81 -5.71 29.57
C GLU A 273 -29.62 -4.86 29.09
N GLU A 274 -28.39 -5.22 29.48
CA GLU A 274 -27.19 -4.51 29.03
C GLU A 274 -26.93 -4.71 27.52
N VAL A 275 -27.28 -5.88 26.97
CA VAL A 275 -27.17 -6.12 25.52
C VAL A 275 -28.24 -5.37 24.73
N GLU A 276 -29.47 -5.28 25.25
CA GLU A 276 -30.55 -4.47 24.67
C GLU A 276 -30.12 -2.99 24.57
N ASP A 277 -29.60 -2.41 25.66
CA ASP A 277 -29.10 -1.03 25.68
C ASP A 277 -27.95 -0.82 24.67
N ARG A 278 -27.00 -1.77 24.59
CA ARG A 278 -25.88 -1.69 23.65
C ARG A 278 -26.34 -1.76 22.20
N ILE A 279 -27.28 -2.65 21.86
CA ILE A 279 -27.83 -2.77 20.51
C ILE A 279 -28.54 -1.47 20.13
N GLU A 280 -29.32 -0.89 21.03
CA GLU A 280 -30.03 0.37 20.74
C GLU A 280 -29.07 1.53 20.52
N LEU A 281 -28.01 1.66 21.34
CA LEU A 281 -26.95 2.65 21.12
C LEU A 281 -26.25 2.47 19.77
N MET A 282 -25.95 1.22 19.38
CA MET A 282 -25.31 0.93 18.08
C MET A 282 -26.24 1.27 16.90
N LYS A 283 -27.55 1.07 17.04
CA LYS A 283 -28.55 1.48 16.05
C LYS A 283 -28.62 3.00 15.93
N GLU A 284 -28.69 3.72 17.04
CA GLU A 284 -28.70 5.20 17.05
C GLU A 284 -27.44 5.78 16.39
N GLU A 285 -26.25 5.25 16.73
CA GLU A 285 -24.99 5.67 16.13
C GLU A 285 -24.94 5.37 14.62
N THR A 286 -25.37 4.17 14.23
CA THR A 286 -25.40 3.76 12.81
C THR A 286 -26.37 4.62 12.02
N ALA A 287 -27.56 4.92 12.55
CA ALA A 287 -28.55 5.79 11.92
C ALA A 287 -28.03 7.23 11.74
N LYS A 288 -27.37 7.78 12.76
CA LYS A 288 -26.77 9.12 12.67
C LYS A 288 -25.63 9.19 11.67
N ASN A 289 -24.81 8.14 11.57
CA ASN A 289 -23.75 8.07 10.57
C ASN A 289 -24.33 7.91 9.16
N LEU A 290 -25.42 7.14 9.02
CA LEU A 290 -26.14 7.00 7.76
C LEU A 290 -26.69 8.35 7.26
N GLU A 291 -27.31 9.14 8.15
CA GLU A 291 -27.82 10.48 7.82
C GLU A 291 -26.69 11.39 7.29
N LYS A 292 -25.53 11.43 7.97
CA LYS A 292 -24.37 12.20 7.51
C LYS A 292 -23.84 11.76 6.14
N LEU A 293 -23.79 10.45 5.89
CA LEU A 293 -23.35 9.92 4.60
C LEU A 293 -24.32 10.28 3.49
N GLU A 294 -25.62 10.25 3.75
CA GLU A 294 -26.66 10.66 2.81
C GLU A 294 -26.58 12.18 2.52
N GLU A 295 -26.36 13.02 3.54
CA GLU A 295 -26.11 14.47 3.36
C GLU A 295 -24.85 14.74 2.51
N GLU A 296 -23.75 14.02 2.77
CA GLU A 296 -22.52 14.15 1.98
C GLU A 296 -22.77 13.72 0.52
N LYS A 297 -23.50 12.62 0.31
CA LYS A 297 -23.87 12.13 -1.03
C LYS A 297 -24.66 13.19 -1.79
N GLU A 298 -25.65 13.82 -1.16
CA GLU A 298 -26.43 14.90 -1.77
C GLU A 298 -25.55 16.11 -2.13
N SER A 299 -24.62 16.49 -1.26
CA SER A 299 -23.66 17.57 -1.54
C SER A 299 -22.76 17.27 -2.73
N VAL A 300 -22.24 16.04 -2.80
CA VAL A 300 -21.40 15.57 -3.92
C VAL A 300 -22.19 15.58 -5.23
N LEU A 301 -23.41 15.04 -5.22
CA LEU A 301 -24.32 15.07 -6.38
C LEU A 301 -24.59 16.49 -6.87
N ALA A 302 -24.83 17.44 -5.96
CA ALA A 302 -25.05 18.84 -6.30
C ALA A 302 -23.81 19.47 -6.96
N GLN A 303 -22.61 19.21 -6.42
CA GLN A 303 -21.36 19.68 -7.01
C GLN A 303 -21.09 19.06 -8.39
N MET A 304 -21.37 17.77 -8.55
CA MET A 304 -21.25 17.07 -9.83
C MET A 304 -22.21 17.65 -10.86
N ALA A 305 -23.48 17.88 -10.50
CA ALA A 305 -24.48 18.45 -11.39
C ALA A 305 -24.06 19.85 -11.91
N GLU A 306 -23.46 20.67 -11.05
CA GLU A 306 -22.98 21.99 -11.47
C GLU A 306 -21.77 21.90 -12.39
N LEU A 307 -20.78 21.08 -12.06
CA LEU A 307 -19.63 20.85 -12.93
C LEU A 307 -20.02 20.24 -14.28
N LYS A 308 -20.99 19.33 -14.29
CA LYS A 308 -21.53 18.69 -15.50
C LYS A 308 -22.10 19.72 -16.46
N LYS A 309 -22.84 20.73 -15.97
CA LYS A 309 -23.33 21.85 -16.81
C LYS A 309 -22.17 22.65 -17.41
N VAL A 310 -21.17 22.99 -16.61
CA VAL A 310 -19.99 23.75 -17.06
C VAL A 310 -19.26 22.99 -18.16
N LEU A 311 -19.02 21.69 -17.93
CA LEU A 311 -18.32 20.82 -18.87
C LEU A 311 -19.12 20.60 -20.16
N TYR A 312 -20.41 20.27 -20.09
CA TYR A 312 -21.24 20.10 -21.30
C TYR A 312 -21.50 21.40 -22.06
N ALA A 313 -21.60 22.55 -21.38
CA ALA A 313 -21.74 23.83 -22.08
C ALA A 313 -20.54 24.12 -22.99
N LYS A 314 -19.35 23.69 -22.57
CA LYS A 314 -18.11 23.87 -23.32
C LYS A 314 -17.86 22.74 -24.30
N PHE A 315 -17.88 21.49 -23.83
CA PHE A 315 -17.50 20.28 -24.57
C PHE A 315 -18.62 19.62 -25.36
N LYS A 316 -19.88 19.90 -25.05
CA LYS A 316 -21.06 19.35 -25.74
C LYS A 316 -20.92 17.83 -25.90
N ASP A 317 -21.07 17.34 -27.13
CA ASP A 317 -21.02 15.92 -27.48
C ASP A 317 -19.60 15.34 -27.48
N SER A 318 -18.57 16.13 -27.16
CA SER A 318 -17.17 15.68 -27.13
C SER A 318 -16.78 14.97 -25.84
N ILE A 319 -17.64 14.96 -24.82
CA ILE A 319 -17.45 14.24 -23.56
C ILE A 319 -18.72 13.48 -23.18
N ASN A 320 -18.57 12.38 -22.42
CA ASN A 320 -19.69 11.67 -21.80
C ASN A 320 -19.48 11.59 -20.28
N LEU A 321 -20.42 12.17 -19.53
CA LEU A 321 -20.43 12.25 -18.06
C LEU A 321 -21.73 11.65 -17.48
N GLU A 322 -22.47 10.88 -18.29
CA GLU A 322 -23.62 10.10 -17.82
C GLU A 322 -23.15 8.75 -17.26
N GLU A 323 -23.86 8.25 -16.25
CA GLU A 323 -23.76 6.87 -15.78
C GLU A 323 -24.67 5.99 -16.67
N ASP A 324 -24.18 4.83 -17.11
CA ASP A 324 -24.99 3.79 -17.78
C ASP A 324 -25.78 2.95 -16.76
#